data_AF-A0A8D3AQY1-F1
#
_entry.id   AF-A0A8D3AQY1-F1
#
_cell.length_a   1.000
_cell.length_b   1.000
_cell.length_c   1.000
_cell.angle_alpha   90.00
_cell.angle_beta   90.00
_cell.angle_gamma   90.00
#
_symmetry.space_group_name_H-M   'P 1'
#
loop_
_entity.id
_entity.type
_entity.pdbx_description
1 polymer ?
#
loop_
_entity_poly.entity_id
_entity_poly.type
_entity_poly.pdbx_seq_one_letter_code
_entity_poly.pdbx_strand_id
1 'polypeptide(L)' 'MLHSHLLDIRTSHVTSFSLQTLCEGNTRSQAAATFFCLLVLKKQQALQLHQSAPYQDVRASPGPTFYHQQSAS' A
#
# COMPACT_ATOMS: atom_id res chain seq x y z
N MET A 1 3.68 11.09 5.98
CA MET A 1 3.18 9.80 6.50
C MET A 1 3.12 8.70 5.45
N LEU A 2 2.35 8.84 4.34
CA LEU A 2 2.39 7.84 3.26
C LEU A 2 3.79 7.67 2.63
N HIS A 3 4.49 8.79 2.42
CA HIS A 3 5.84 8.78 1.84
C HIS A 3 6.88 8.06 2.72
N SER A 4 6.76 8.15 4.05
CA SER A 4 7.67 7.47 4.99
C SER A 4 7.44 5.96 5.04
N HIS A 5 6.18 5.49 4.94
CA HIS A 5 5.89 4.05 4.84
C HIS A 5 6.28 3.46 3.48
N LEU A 6 6.14 4.23 2.39
CA LEU A 6 6.62 3.79 1.07
C LEU A 6 8.15 3.67 1.01
N LEU A 7 8.87 4.54 1.72
CA LEU A 7 10.33 4.44 1.88
C LEU A 7 10.73 3.21 2.70
N ASP A 8 9.98 2.87 3.75
CA ASP A 8 10.24 1.67 4.54
C ASP A 8 10.03 0.37 3.72
N ILE A 9 9.01 0.33 2.86
CA ILE A 9 8.83 -0.77 1.89
C ILE A 9 10.00 -0.84 0.89
N ARG A 10 10.66 0.30 0.59
CA ARG A 10 11.80 0.38 -0.33
C ARG A 10 13.10 -0.13 0.30
N THR A 11 13.27 0.00 1.61
CA THR A 11 14.52 -0.34 2.32
C THR A 11 14.47 -1.67 3.06
N SER A 12 13.28 -2.10 3.45
CA SER A 12 13.06 -3.31 4.23
C SER A 12 12.55 -4.40 3.28
N HIS A 13 13.03 -5.65 3.44
CA HIS A 13 12.53 -6.83 2.71
C HIS A 13 11.06 -7.19 3.04
N VAL A 14 10.21 -6.19 3.29
CA VAL A 14 8.81 -6.32 3.66
C VAL A 14 8.03 -6.67 2.39
N THR A 15 7.67 -7.94 2.28
CA THR A 15 6.95 -8.50 1.13
C THR A 15 5.48 -8.12 1.11
N SER A 16 4.92 -7.64 2.24
CA SER A 16 3.54 -7.17 2.32
C SER A 16 3.28 -6.32 3.57
N PHE A 17 2.31 -5.41 3.53
CA PHE A 17 1.88 -4.61 4.67
C PHE A 17 0.36 -4.63 4.85
N SER A 18 -0.08 -4.41 6.10
CA SER A 18 -1.48 -4.35 6.52
C SER A 18 -2.03 -2.92 6.38
N LEU A 19 -3.23 -2.80 5.82
CA LEU A 19 -3.96 -1.53 5.79
C LEU A 19 -4.30 -1.05 7.21
N GLN A 20 -4.66 -1.97 8.10
CA GLN A 20 -4.93 -1.63 9.50
C GLN A 20 -3.71 -0.99 10.17
N THR A 21 -2.51 -1.58 9.99
CA THR A 21 -1.26 -1.00 10.52
C THR A 21 -0.95 0.36 9.88
N LEU A 22 -1.17 0.52 8.57
CA LEU A 22 -0.98 1.83 7.91
C LEU A 22 -1.96 2.91 8.39
N CYS A 23 -3.12 2.51 8.89
CA CYS A 23 -4.16 3.41 9.36
C CYS A 23 -4.13 3.62 10.88
N GLU A 24 -3.20 3.01 11.59
CA GLU A 24 -3.09 3.16 13.03
C GLU A 24 -2.80 4.63 13.40
N GLY A 25 -3.62 5.20 14.30
CA GLY A 25 -3.55 6.60 14.68
C GLY A 25 -4.11 7.61 13.65
N ASN A 26 -4.58 7.16 12.49
CA ASN A 26 -5.16 8.03 11.48
C ASN A 26 -6.61 8.40 11.78
N THR A 27 -7.02 9.60 11.36
CA THR A 27 -8.43 10.00 11.28
C THR A 27 -9.15 9.22 10.17
N ARG A 28 -10.49 9.20 10.22
CA ARG A 28 -11.33 8.56 9.18
C ARG A 28 -11.03 9.07 7.76
N SER A 29 -10.79 10.38 7.60
CA SER A 29 -10.46 10.97 6.30
C SER A 29 -9.08 10.53 5.80
N GLN A 30 -8.08 10.47 6.69
CA GLN A 30 -6.75 9.96 6.36
C GLN A 30 -6.79 8.47 5.99
N ALA A 31 -7.52 7.65 6.73
CA ALA A 31 -7.70 6.23 6.42
C ALA A 31 -8.37 6.03 5.05
N ALA A 32 -9.42 6.80 4.75
CA ALA A 32 -10.09 6.76 3.45
C ALA A 32 -9.17 7.20 2.30
N ALA A 33 -8.39 8.27 2.50
CA ALA A 33 -7.40 8.73 1.51
C ALA A 33 -6.31 7.68 1.27
N THR A 34 -5.77 7.07 2.34
CA THR A 34 -4.81 5.96 2.24
C THR A 34 -5.39 4.78 1.45
N PHE A 35 -6.61 4.35 1.77
CA PHE A 35 -7.26 3.26 1.06
C PHE A 35 -7.45 3.60 -0.43
N PHE A 36 -7.90 4.82 -0.74
CA PHE A 36 -8.02 5.29 -2.11
C PHE A 36 -6.67 5.28 -2.86
N CYS A 37 -5.58 5.73 -2.22
CA CYS A 37 -4.23 5.63 -2.81
C CYS A 37 -3.85 4.18 -3.12
N LEU A 38 -4.14 3.22 -2.23
CA LEU A 38 -3.88 1.80 -2.50
C LEU A 38 -4.69 1.28 -3.70
N LEU A 39 -5.95 1.73 -3.86
CA LEU A 39 -6.77 1.36 -5.03
C LEU A 39 -6.18 1.92 -6.34
N VAL A 40 -5.67 3.15 -6.33
CA VAL A 40 -4.98 3.75 -7.48
C VAL A 40 -3.72 2.94 -7.82
N LEU A 41 -2.91 2.60 -6.82
CA LEU A 41 -1.69 1.80 -7.02
C LEU A 41 -1.99 0.38 -7.50
N LYS A 42 -3.08 -0.24 -7.03
CA LYS A 42 -3.58 -1.52 -7.54
C LYS A 42 -3.96 -1.40 -9.02
N LYS A 43 -4.67 -0.35 -9.40
CA LYS A 43 -5.06 -0.08 -10.80
C LYS A 43 -3.84 0.08 -11.70
N GLN A 44 -2.77 0.68 -11.18
CA GLN A 44 -1.48 0.84 -11.89
C GLN A 44 -0.61 -0.42 -11.88
N GLN A 45 -1.09 -1.52 -11.29
CA GLN A 45 -0.36 -2.78 -11.09
C GLN A 45 0.90 -2.65 -10.21
N ALA A 46 1.05 -1.54 -9.50
CA ALA A 46 2.16 -1.31 -8.59
C ALA A 46 1.95 -2.11 -7.30
N LEU A 47 0.70 -2.32 -6.89
CA LEU A 47 0.37 -3.16 -5.73
C LEU A 47 -0.60 -4.27 -6.09
N GLN A 48 -0.48 -5.40 -5.40
CA GLN A 48 -1.52 -6.40 -5.29
C GLN A 48 -2.21 -6.24 -3.94
N LEU A 49 -3.54 -6.19 -3.94
CA LEU A 49 -4.34 -6.14 -2.70
C LEU A 49 -5.07 -7.47 -2.51
N HIS A 50 -4.96 -8.04 -1.32
CA HIS A 50 -5.59 -9.29 -0.91
C HIS A 50 -6.41 -9.08 0.38
N GLN A 51 -7.64 -9.55 0.37
CA GLN A 51 -8.53 -9.57 1.53
C GLN A 51 -9.09 -10.99 1.67
N SER A 52 -8.83 -11.64 2.80
CA SER A 52 -9.15 -13.08 2.99
C SER A 52 -10.64 -13.36 3.16
N ALA A 53 -11.39 -12.41 3.70
CA ALA A 53 -12.84 -12.45 3.86
C ALA A 53 -13.42 -11.02 3.95
N PRO A 54 -14.72 -10.82 3.73
CA PRO A 54 -15.33 -9.49 3.80
C PRO A 54 -14.99 -8.75 5.11
N TYR A 55 -14.61 -7.47 4.99
CA TYR A 55 -14.25 -6.57 6.10
C TYR A 55 -13.05 -7.01 6.95
N GLN A 56 -12.35 -8.09 6.57
CA GLN A 56 -11.05 -8.39 7.15
C GLN A 56 -9.99 -7.42 6.65
N ASP A 57 -8.84 -7.42 7.32
CA ASP A 57 -7.72 -6.57 6.94
C ASP A 57 -7.31 -6.77 5.47
N VAL A 58 -6.93 -5.66 4.84
CA VAL A 58 -6.46 -5.64 3.46
C VAL A 58 -4.94 -5.65 3.49
N ARG A 59 -4.34 -6.72 2.94
CA ARG A 59 -2.89 -6.82 2.76
C ARG A 59 -2.50 -6.32 1.39
N ALA A 60 -1.45 -5.52 1.33
CA ALA A 60 -0.86 -5.04 0.10
C ALA A 60 0.53 -5.63 -0.08
N SER A 61 0.84 -6.14 -1.26
CA SER A 61 2.16 -6.64 -1.65
C SER A 61 2.61 -5.99 -2.96
N PRO A 62 3.93 -5.97 -3.28
CA PRO A 62 4.42 -5.45 -4.55
C PRO A 62 3.76 -6.15 -5.75
N GLY A 63 3.36 -5.35 -6.73
CA GLY A 63 2.89 -5.81 -8.03
C GLY A 63 3.96 -5.72 -9.12
N PRO A 64 3.65 -6.18 -10.35
CA PRO A 64 4.63 -6.27 -11.44
C PRO A 64 5.31 -4.95 -11.81
N THR A 65 4.62 -3.81 -11.63
CA THR A 65 5.16 -2.50 -12.01
C THR A 65 5.79 -1.73 -10.84
N PHE A 66 5.84 -2.33 -9.64
CA PHE A 66 6.32 -1.67 -8.43
C PHE A 66 7.74 -1.09 -8.59
N TYR A 67 8.62 -1.81 -9.28
CA TYR A 67 10.00 -1.38 -9.55
C TYR A 67 10.19 -0.68 -10.91
N HIS A 68 9.19 -0.70 -11.80
CA HIS A 68 9.27 -0.05 -13.11
C HIS A 68 9.11 1.47 -13.03
N GLN A 69 8.65 2.02 -11.90
CA GLN A 69 8.67 3.47 -11.66
C GLN A 69 10.08 4.02 -11.41
N GLN A 70 11.12 3.20 -11.51
CA GLN A 70 12.51 3.56 -11.21
C GLN A 70 13.35 3.90 -12.47
N SER A 71 12.83 3.70 -13.68
CA SER A 71 13.53 3.97 -14.96
C SER A 71 13.16 5.31 -15.61
N ALA A 72 12.55 6.23 -14.87
CA ALA A 72 12.31 7.61 -15.29
C ALA A 72 12.88 8.57 -14.24
N SER A 73 14.19 8.57 -14.07
CA SER A 73 14.93 9.66 -13.43
C SER A 73 16.29 9.85 -14.09
#